data_AF-A0A392QSP4-F1
#
_entry.id   AF-A0A392QSP4-F1
#
_cell.length_a   1.000
_cell.length_b   1.000
_cell.length_c   1.000
_cell.angle_alpha   90.00
_cell.angle_beta   90.00
_cell.angle_gamma   90.00
#
_symmetry.space_group_name_H-M   'P 1'
#
loop_
_entity.id
_entity.type
_entity.pdbx_description
1 polymer ?
#
loop_
_entity_poly.entity_id
_entity_poly.type
_entity_poly.pdbx_seq_one_letter_code
_entity_poly.pdbx_strand_id
1 'polypeptide(L)' 'YTRTYSNRMTFATVKGSGHMAPEYTPEQCFAIFTKWISNLPL' A
#
# COMPACT_ATOMS: atom_id res chain seq x y z
N TYR A 1 7.93 -0.06 3.25
CA TYR A 1 8.21 1.25 3.89
C TYR A 1 6.92 2.04 3.82
N THR A 2 6.52 2.69 4.93
CA THR A 2 5.31 3.51 4.95
C THR A 2 5.62 4.85 5.62
N ARG A 3 5.07 5.94 5.09
CA ARG A 3 5.12 7.28 5.68
C ARG A 3 3.77 7.97 5.55
N THR A 4 3.26 8.47 6.67
CA THR A 4 2.04 9.29 6.72
C THR A 4 2.40 10.77 6.82
N TYR A 5 1.63 11.60 6.12
CA TYR A 5 1.78 13.05 6.07
C TYR A 5 0.60 13.73 6.78
N SER A 6 0.77 15.00 7.18
CA SER A 6 -0.23 15.76 7.94
C SER A 6 -1.56 15.97 7.20
N ASN A 7 -1.57 15.84 5.87
CA ASN A 7 -2.74 15.97 5.01
C ASN A 7 -3.52 14.66 4.81
N ARG A 8 -3.39 13.70 5.73
CA ARG A 8 -4.03 12.36 5.64
C ARG A 8 -3.64 11.56 4.40
N MET A 9 -2.49 11.87 3.81
CA MET A 9 -1.89 11.09 2.73
C MET A 9 -0.88 10.09 3.31
N THR A 10 -0.89 8.86 2.80
CA THR A 10 0.10 7.84 3.16
C THR A 10 0.84 7.36 1.91
N PHE A 11 2.17 7.45 1.92
CA PHE A 11 3.04 6.85 0.93
C PHE A 11 3.49 5.47 1.40
N ALA A 12 3.35 4.45 0.54
CA ALA A 12 3.77 3.09 0.84
C ALA A 12 4.57 2.50 -0.32
N THR A 13 5.64 1.76 0.01
CA THR A 13 6.43 0.97 -0.94
C THR A 13 6.11 -0.51 -0.74
N VAL A 14 5.70 -1.18 -1.81
CA VAL A 14 5.55 -2.64 -1.87
C VAL A 14 6.87 -3.23 -2.36
N LYS A 15 7.59 -3.90 -1.46
CA LYS A 15 8.93 -4.42 -1.76
C LYS A 15 8.81 -5.62 -2.71
N GLY A 16 9.62 -5.63 -3.77
CA GLY A 16 9.63 -6.70 -4.76
C GLY A 16 8.64 -6.50 -5.91
N SER A 17 7.90 -5.40 -5.92
CA SER A 17 6.93 -5.06 -6.98
C SER A 17 7.54 -4.22 -8.09
N GLY A 18 7.02 -4.35 -9.31
CA GLY A 18 7.32 -3.48 -10.45
C GLY A 18 6.32 -2.35 -10.64
N HIS A 19 6.28 -1.78 -11.85
CA HIS A 19 5.34 -0.71 -12.21
C HIS A 19 3.87 -1.14 -12.05
N MET A 20 3.56 -2.37 -12.49
CA MET A 20 2.25 -3.01 -12.27
C MET A 20 2.26 -3.85 -10.99
N ALA A 21 2.34 -3.19 -9.83
CA ALA A 21 2.54 -3.88 -8.54
C ALA A 21 1.57 -5.07 -8.26
N PRO A 22 0.26 -5.01 -8.60
CA PRO A 22 -0.65 -6.13 -8.39
C PRO A 22 -0.31 -7.39 -9.20
N GLU A 23 0.41 -7.27 -10.32
CA GLU A 23 0.86 -8.42 -11.13
C GLU A 23 2.02 -9.17 -10.46
N TYR A 24 2.94 -8.44 -9.85
CA TYR A 24 4.14 -9.02 -9.24
C TYR A 24 3.92 -9.47 -7.79
N THR A 25 3.10 -8.74 -7.04
CA THR A 25 2.89 -8.95 -5.60
C THR A 25 1.40 -8.82 -5.23
N PRO A 26 0.53 -9.68 -5.76
CA PRO A 26 -0.92 -9.55 -5.63
C PRO A 26 -1.40 -9.57 -4.17
N GLU A 27 -0.84 -10.44 -3.34
CA GLU A 27 -1.25 -10.60 -1.93
C GLU A 27 -0.94 -9.35 -1.10
N GLN A 28 0.26 -8.78 -1.26
CA GLN A 28 0.68 -7.58 -0.55
C GLN A 28 -0.14 -6.37 -1.01
N CYS A 29 -0.40 -6.26 -2.31
CA CYS A 29 -1.27 -5.21 -2.86
C CYS A 29 -2.69 -5.31 -2.32
N PHE A 30 -3.25 -6.52 -2.25
CA PHE A 30 -4.60 -6.74 -1.71
C PHE A 30 -4.68 -6.40 -0.22
N ALA A 31 -3.68 -6.76 0.57
CA ALA A 31 -3.63 -6.42 1.99
C ALA A 31 -3.58 -4.89 2.22
N ILE A 32 -2.76 -4.16 1.45
CA ILE A 32 -2.68 -2.69 1.50
C ILE A 32 -4.03 -2.07 1.12
N PHE A 33 -4.62 -2.53 0.02
CA PHE A 33 -5.93 -2.05 -0.44
C PHE A 33 -7.01 -2.24 0.63
N THR A 34 -7.08 -3.44 1.23
CA THR A 34 -8.06 -3.79 2.26
C THR A 34 -7.93 -2.89 3.49
N LYS A 35 -6.70 -2.63 3.95
CA LYS A 35 -6.44 -1.71 5.06
C LYS A 35 -6.85 -0.28 4.72
N TRP A 36 -6.53 0.19 3.51
CA TRP A 36 -6.86 1.53 3.04
C TRP A 36 -8.37 1.79 3.02
N ILE A 37 -9.16 0.91 2.40
CA ILE A 37 -10.63 1.06 2.34
C ILE A 37 -11.29 0.93 3.72
N SER A 38 -10.64 0.24 4.66
CA SER A 38 -11.11 0.09 6.04
C SER A 38 -10.68 1.24 6.95
N ASN A 39 -10.01 2.27 6.43
CA ASN A 39 -9.39 3.36 7.20
C ASN A 39 -8.42 2.86 8.30
N LEU A 40 -7.75 1.72 8.05
CA LEU A 40 -6.72 1.18 8.93
C LEU A 40 -5.34 1.70 8.51
N PRO A 41 -4.39 1.86 9.46
CA PRO A 41 -3.01 2.23 9.13
C PRO A 41 -2.32 1.24 8.18
N LEU A 42 -1.57 1.75 7.20
CA LEU A 42 -0.82 0.97 6.20
C LEU A 42 0.54 0.46 6.70
#